data_AF-A0A3D8JZL0-F1
#
_entry.id   AF-A0A3D8JZL0-F1
#
_cell.length_a   1.000
_cell.length_b   1.000
_cell.length_c   1.000
_cell.angle_alpha   90.00
_cell.angle_beta   90.00
_cell.angle_gamma   90.00
#
_symmetry.space_group_name_H-M   'P 1'
#
loop_
_entity.id
_entity.type
_entity.pdbx_description
1 polymer ?
#
loop_
_entity_poly.entity_id
_entity_poly.type
_entity_poly.pdbx_seq_one_letter_code
_entity_poly.pdbx_strand_id
1 'polypeptide(L)'
;MTNPEARKRLPKGSSERDARHAIDFIEAADCGLVVSKHAGRHGEANGSDRVSEIAADLSAAHSPHERKQLLRIALRTIGFDWFCYCRLTRLGEIVNRVRYFDLCSPPGWAQRYVDQRYFDIDPRMAFACRHDWPLVWDHETLAAEPTITAESNARMQRFIEDAEGCGTRSGIAFGLVDPGSLEHSVIIFSSVNPTSGWINDRVVGQAYALGLGVHAFLAGQMASMAQTPTLSDLQRRILNFTASGLSDREIAQQLNMSRSNVDYHMRQIRKKYGVLNRVQLAYLAGRLFVV
;
A
#
# COMPACT_ATOMS: atom_id res chain seq x y z
N MET A 1 8.45 43.41 6.60
CA MET A 1 9.73 43.34 7.34
C MET A 1 9.42 42.72 8.71
N THR A 2 8.94 41.47 8.75
CA THR A 2 9.72 40.23 8.95
C THR A 2 10.56 40.25 10.23
N ASN A 3 10.03 39.66 11.30
CA ASN A 3 10.70 39.38 12.57
C ASN A 3 11.20 37.90 12.54
N PRO A 4 12.44 37.56 12.94
CA PRO A 4 13.02 36.24 12.71
C PRO A 4 12.64 35.20 13.76
N GLU A 5 12.51 33.96 13.31
CA GLU A 5 12.14 32.77 14.07
C GLU A 5 13.14 32.39 15.17
N ALA A 6 12.61 32.05 16.35
CA ALA A 6 13.34 31.45 17.45
C ALA A 6 13.54 29.93 17.20
N ARG A 7 14.78 29.52 16.90
CA ARG A 7 15.22 28.12 16.90
C ARG A 7 15.20 27.54 18.32
N LYS A 8 14.19 26.74 18.67
CA LYS A 8 14.23 25.84 19.83
C LYS A 8 15.05 24.59 19.49
N ARG A 9 16.14 24.39 20.23
CA ARG A 9 16.99 23.17 20.18
C ARG A 9 16.26 22.01 20.85
N LEU A 10 16.21 20.86 20.19
CA LEU A 10 15.81 19.58 20.78
C LEU A 10 17.02 18.91 21.47
N PRO A 11 16.82 18.18 22.59
CA PRO A 11 17.91 17.56 23.34
C PRO A 11 18.45 16.30 22.63
N LYS A 12 19.78 16.15 22.66
CA LYS A 12 20.50 14.95 22.22
C LYS A 12 20.40 13.87 23.30
N GLY A 13 19.91 12.69 22.95
CA GLY A 13 20.13 11.48 23.74
C GLY A 13 19.01 10.45 23.65
N SER A 14 19.03 9.60 22.61
CA SER A 14 18.43 8.26 22.68
C SER A 14 19.08 7.35 21.63
N SER A 15 19.82 6.38 22.17
CA SER A 15 20.44 5.17 21.61
C SER A 15 20.19 4.77 20.15
N GLU A 16 21.29 4.40 19.48
CA GLU A 16 21.45 3.82 18.13
C GLU A 16 20.73 2.45 17.88
N ARG A 17 19.70 2.08 18.65
CA ARG A 17 18.90 0.84 18.43
C ARG A 17 17.52 1.06 17.81
N ASP A 18 17.11 2.31 17.58
CA ASP A 18 15.78 2.68 17.05
C ASP A 18 15.75 3.06 15.56
N ALA A 19 16.83 2.86 14.82
CA ALA A 19 16.83 3.04 13.35
C ALA A 19 16.08 1.90 12.60
N ARG A 20 14.97 1.41 13.14
CA ARG A 20 14.13 0.37 12.53
C ARG A 20 13.19 1.01 11.50
N HIS A 21 13.53 0.81 10.23
CA HIS A 21 12.70 0.94 9.02
C HIS A 21 11.62 2.03 9.08
N ALA A 22 11.99 3.27 8.78
CA ALA A 22 11.00 4.32 8.56
C ALA A 22 10.13 3.94 7.36
N ILE A 23 8.84 3.70 7.58
CA ILE A 23 7.86 3.50 6.52
C ILE A 23 7.58 4.87 5.91
N ASP A 24 7.79 4.99 4.60
CA ASP A 24 7.45 6.19 3.84
C ASP A 24 5.92 6.23 3.65
N PHE A 25 5.22 7.02 4.47
CA PHE A 25 3.76 7.17 4.41
C PHE A 25 3.40 8.44 3.63
N ILE A 26 2.66 8.28 2.55
CA ILE A 26 2.24 9.36 1.68
C ILE A 26 0.71 9.36 1.64
N GLU A 27 0.11 10.41 2.18
CA GLU A 27 -1.33 10.66 2.06
C GLU A 27 -1.61 11.43 0.76
N ALA A 28 -2.45 10.86 -0.09
CA ALA A 28 -2.98 11.50 -1.28
C ALA A 28 -4.43 11.91 -1.00
N ALA A 29 -4.63 13.21 -0.72
CA ALA A 29 -5.93 13.78 -0.37
C ALA A 29 -6.94 13.72 -1.52
N ASP A 30 -6.46 13.67 -2.75
CA ASP A 30 -7.25 13.53 -3.96
C ASP A 30 -6.29 12.96 -5.00
N CYS A 31 -6.76 12.11 -5.91
CA CYS A 31 -6.01 11.80 -7.13
C CYS A 31 -5.97 13.05 -8.06
N GLY A 32 -5.43 14.18 -7.57
CA GLY A 32 -4.81 15.24 -8.35
C GLY A 32 -3.51 14.71 -8.95
N LEU A 33 -3.65 13.64 -9.74
CA LEU A 33 -2.60 13.04 -10.52
C LEU A 33 -2.57 13.84 -11.83
N VAL A 34 -1.49 14.59 -12.03
CA VAL A 34 -1.30 15.47 -13.18
C VAL A 34 -1.65 14.71 -14.46
N VAL A 35 -2.68 15.18 -15.17
CA VAL A 35 -3.07 14.70 -16.49
C VAL A 35 -1.88 14.95 -17.44
N SER A 36 -1.08 13.91 -17.70
CA SER A 36 -0.28 13.87 -18.91
C SER A 36 -1.26 13.72 -20.08
N LYS A 37 -1.21 14.65 -21.05
CA LYS A 37 -2.16 14.78 -22.18
C LYS A 37 -2.18 13.61 -23.17
N HIS A 38 -1.63 12.44 -22.85
CA HIS A 38 -1.61 11.29 -23.74
C HIS A 38 -2.07 10.02 -23.03
N ALA A 39 -3.39 9.80 -23.03
CA ALA A 39 -3.98 8.50 -22.71
C ALA A 39 -3.81 7.57 -23.91
N GLY A 40 -2.91 6.59 -23.79
CA GLY A 40 -2.87 5.42 -24.67
C GLY A 40 -3.99 4.45 -24.28
N ARG A 41 -4.87 4.12 -25.23
CA ARG A 41 -5.92 3.11 -25.07
C ARG A 41 -5.30 1.70 -25.09
N HIS A 42 -5.52 0.92 -24.04
CA HIS A 42 -5.51 -0.55 -24.03
C HIS A 42 -6.36 -0.98 -22.83
N GLY A 43 -7.21 -2.01 -22.84
CA GLY A 43 -7.72 -2.97 -23.81
C GLY A 43 -8.78 -3.75 -23.03
N GLU A 44 -9.94 -4.04 -23.62
CA GLU A 44 -11.11 -4.58 -22.93
C GLU A 44 -10.83 -5.98 -22.36
N ALA A 45 -11.07 -6.16 -21.05
CA ALA A 45 -11.18 -7.46 -20.41
C ALA A 45 -12.65 -7.68 -20.02
N ASN A 46 -13.31 -8.58 -20.75
CA ASN A 46 -14.69 -8.98 -20.53
C ASN A 46 -14.82 -9.81 -19.25
N GLY A 47 -15.54 -9.26 -18.26
CA GLY A 47 -15.96 -9.97 -17.04
C GLY A 47 -16.49 -9.01 -15.98
N SER A 48 -17.32 -8.04 -16.34
CA SER A 48 -17.50 -6.86 -15.49
C SER A 48 -18.69 -5.97 -15.89
N ASP A 49 -19.92 -6.31 -15.52
CA ASP A 49 -20.98 -5.30 -15.63
C ASP A 49 -20.80 -4.27 -14.48
N ARG A 50 -20.86 -4.70 -13.21
CA ARG A 50 -20.77 -3.75 -12.07
C ARG A 50 -19.38 -3.25 -11.71
N VAL A 51 -18.34 -4.08 -11.87
CA VAL A 51 -16.94 -3.67 -11.61
C VAL A 51 -16.51 -2.62 -12.64
N SER A 52 -16.97 -2.77 -13.89
CA SER A 52 -16.74 -1.78 -14.95
C SER A 52 -17.57 -0.53 -14.73
N GLU A 53 -18.84 -0.65 -14.30
CA GLU A 53 -19.71 0.49 -14.03
C GLU A 53 -19.10 1.49 -13.04
N ILE A 54 -18.70 1.06 -11.83
CA ILE A 54 -18.15 2.03 -10.86
C ILE A 54 -16.80 2.59 -11.32
N ALA A 55 -15.96 1.80 -11.98
CA ALA A 55 -14.69 2.28 -12.52
C ALA A 55 -14.91 3.33 -13.63
N ALA A 56 -15.91 3.12 -14.47
CA ALA A 56 -16.34 4.04 -15.52
C ALA A 56 -16.96 5.31 -14.93
N ASP A 57 -17.84 5.20 -13.94
CA ASP A 57 -18.47 6.33 -13.25
C ASP A 57 -17.41 7.22 -12.57
N LEU A 58 -16.44 6.61 -11.87
CA LEU A 58 -15.33 7.34 -11.24
C LEU A 58 -14.43 8.03 -12.28
N SER A 59 -14.25 7.40 -13.45
CA SER A 59 -13.49 7.96 -14.57
C SER A 59 -14.23 9.11 -15.24
N ALA A 60 -15.55 9.00 -15.38
CA ALA A 60 -16.42 10.01 -15.99
C ALA A 60 -16.63 11.24 -15.09
N ALA A 61 -16.56 11.05 -13.76
CA ALA A 61 -16.67 12.14 -12.80
C ALA A 61 -15.63 13.25 -13.05
N HIS A 62 -16.13 14.48 -13.09
CA HIS A 62 -15.41 15.69 -13.46
C HIS A 62 -14.58 16.28 -12.33
N SER A 63 -14.83 15.88 -11.08
CA SER A 63 -14.11 16.40 -9.92
C SER A 63 -13.84 15.33 -8.84
N PRO A 64 -12.81 15.52 -8.00
CA PRO A 64 -12.59 14.66 -6.83
C PRO A 64 -13.77 14.65 -5.86
N HIS A 65 -14.45 15.79 -5.69
CA HIS A 65 -15.65 15.88 -4.87
C HIS A 65 -16.77 14.97 -5.39
N GLU A 66 -17.01 14.97 -6.70
CA GLU A 66 -18.00 14.11 -7.33
C GLU A 66 -17.67 12.62 -7.15
N ARG A 67 -16.41 12.22 -7.35
CA ARG A 67 -15.95 10.85 -7.06
C ARG A 67 -16.21 10.45 -5.60
N LYS A 68 -15.91 11.35 -4.67
CA LYS A 68 -16.18 11.14 -3.24
C LYS A 68 -17.67 10.98 -2.96
N GLN A 69 -18.54 11.76 -3.60
CA GLN A 69 -20.00 11.60 -3.47
C GLN A 69 -20.49 10.26 -4.02
N LEU A 70 -20.05 9.88 -5.23
CA LEU A 70 -20.38 8.59 -5.83
C LEU A 70 -19.99 7.42 -4.91
N LEU A 71 -18.77 7.46 -4.37
CA LEU A 71 -18.31 6.44 -3.41
C LEU A 71 -19.14 6.44 -2.13
N ARG A 72 -19.45 7.60 -1.54
CA ARG A 72 -20.30 7.67 -0.33
C ARG A 72 -21.68 7.07 -0.56
N ILE A 73 -22.29 7.33 -1.72
CA ILE A 73 -23.59 6.75 -2.08
C ILE A 73 -23.47 5.23 -2.23
N ALA A 74 -22.45 4.74 -2.93
CA ALA A 74 -22.21 3.32 -3.12
C ALA A 74 -21.98 2.59 -1.79
N LEU A 75 -21.12 3.14 -0.91
CA LEU A 75 -20.83 2.60 0.42
C LEU A 75 -22.09 2.49 1.28
N ARG A 76 -22.88 3.57 1.35
CA ARG A 76 -24.13 3.57 2.13
C ARG A 76 -25.15 2.57 1.61
N THR A 77 -25.21 2.36 0.29
CA THR A 77 -26.12 1.39 -0.34
C THR A 77 -25.80 -0.05 0.08
N ILE A 78 -24.54 -0.35 0.40
CA ILE A 78 -24.08 -1.68 0.84
C ILE A 78 -23.86 -1.77 2.36
N GLY A 79 -24.15 -0.69 3.11
CA GLY A 79 -24.11 -0.66 4.57
C GLY A 79 -22.81 -0.20 5.22
N PHE A 80 -21.84 0.33 4.45
CA PHE A 80 -20.58 0.86 5.00
C PHE A 80 -20.58 2.39 5.05
N ASP A 81 -19.83 2.93 6.02
CA ASP A 81 -19.69 4.37 6.26
C ASP A 81 -18.38 4.91 5.70
N TRP A 82 -17.34 4.07 5.76
CA TRP A 82 -15.97 4.46 5.47
C TRP A 82 -15.30 3.48 4.51
N PHE A 83 -14.37 4.02 3.75
CA PHE A 83 -13.55 3.29 2.80
C PHE A 83 -12.11 3.81 2.84
N CYS A 84 -11.19 2.86 2.99
CA CYS A 84 -9.77 3.07 2.95
C CYS A 84 -9.18 2.23 1.80
N TYR A 85 -8.36 2.88 0.99
CA TYR A 85 -7.55 2.22 -0.02
C TYR A 85 -6.11 2.63 0.17
N CYS A 86 -5.20 1.66 0.27
CA CYS A 86 -3.79 1.93 0.29
C CYS A 86 -3.01 0.99 -0.63
N ARG A 87 -1.88 1.47 -1.14
CA ARG A 87 -0.90 0.63 -1.86
C ARG A 87 0.38 0.56 -1.07
N LEU A 88 0.83 -0.66 -0.87
CA LEU A 88 1.99 -1.03 -0.07
C LEU A 88 3.08 -1.51 -1.01
N THR A 89 4.27 -0.93 -0.95
CA THR A 89 5.44 -1.54 -1.57
C THR A 89 6.10 -2.48 -0.57
N ARG A 90 6.10 -3.79 -0.87
CA ARG A 90 6.62 -4.83 0.04
C ARG A 90 7.82 -5.57 -0.52
N LEU A 91 8.79 -5.83 0.37
CA LEU A 91 9.90 -6.74 0.15
C LEU A 91 9.83 -7.87 1.18
N GLY A 92 9.18 -8.97 0.80
CA GLY A 92 8.81 -10.03 1.72
C GLY A 92 7.76 -9.50 2.70
N GLU A 93 7.99 -9.70 4.00
CA GLU A 93 7.11 -9.19 5.05
C GLU A 93 7.32 -7.70 5.36
N ILE A 94 8.40 -7.10 4.86
CA ILE A 94 8.73 -5.71 5.16
C ILE A 94 7.97 -4.77 4.22
N VAL A 95 7.28 -3.80 4.81
CA VAL A 95 6.59 -2.73 4.08
C VAL A 95 7.50 -1.51 4.06
N ASN A 96 7.90 -1.10 2.87
CA ASN A 96 8.83 0.03 2.68
C ASN A 96 8.11 1.36 2.49
N ARG A 97 6.94 1.32 1.83
CA ARG A 97 6.16 2.51 1.48
C ARG A 97 4.68 2.19 1.54
N VAL A 98 3.91 3.15 2.04
CA VAL A 98 2.45 3.13 2.05
C VAL A 98 1.95 4.39 1.35
N ARG A 99 1.16 4.22 0.29
CA ARG A 99 0.40 5.30 -0.31
C ARG A 99 -1.05 5.14 0.12
N TYR A 100 -1.53 6.09 0.90
CA TYR A 100 -2.88 6.12 1.42
C TYR A 100 -3.73 7.07 0.59
N PHE A 101 -4.90 6.63 0.15
CA PHE A 101 -5.82 7.43 -0.65
C PHE A 101 -7.03 7.78 0.20
N ASP A 102 -7.18 9.06 0.56
CA ASP A 102 -8.31 9.51 1.37
C ASP A 102 -9.57 9.71 0.51
N LEU A 103 -10.16 8.59 0.11
CA LEU A 103 -11.38 8.59 -0.68
C LEU A 103 -12.60 8.86 0.20
N CYS A 104 -12.77 8.08 1.27
CA CYS A 104 -13.90 8.20 2.21
C CYS A 104 -13.49 7.67 3.60
N SER A 105 -12.31 8.07 4.11
CA SER A 105 -11.91 7.67 5.46
C SER A 105 -12.47 8.59 6.53
N PRO A 106 -12.54 8.15 7.80
CA PRO A 106 -12.95 9.04 8.88
C PRO A 106 -11.96 10.23 8.99
N PRO A 107 -12.44 11.46 9.21
CA PRO A 107 -11.57 12.63 9.34
C PRO A 107 -10.51 12.45 10.42
N GLY A 108 -9.24 12.74 10.09
CA GLY A 108 -8.11 12.64 11.01
C GLY A 108 -7.64 11.21 11.30
N TRP A 109 -8.34 10.18 10.81
CA TRP A 109 -7.97 8.78 11.04
C TRP A 109 -6.62 8.43 10.42
N ALA A 110 -6.36 8.86 9.18
CA ALA A 110 -5.10 8.58 8.49
C ALA A 110 -3.90 9.09 9.27
N GLN A 111 -3.93 10.36 9.71
CA GLN A 111 -2.88 10.96 10.52
C GLN A 111 -2.67 10.20 11.85
N ARG A 112 -3.77 9.90 12.57
CA ARG A 112 -3.71 9.16 13.83
C ARG A 112 -3.10 7.77 13.63
N TYR A 113 -3.48 7.08 12.56
CA TYR A 113 -3.00 5.75 12.20
C TYR A 113 -1.48 5.74 11.96
N VAL A 114 -0.96 6.78 11.30
CA VAL A 114 0.47 6.99 11.08
C VAL A 114 1.19 7.30 12.38
N ASP A 115 0.70 8.29 13.14
CA ASP A 115 1.34 8.77 14.37
C ASP A 115 1.49 7.65 15.41
N GLN A 116 0.48 6.78 15.51
CA GLN A 116 0.49 5.64 16.44
C GLN A 116 1.11 4.37 15.86
N ARG A 117 1.54 4.42 14.59
CA ARG A 117 2.10 3.29 13.83
C ARG A 117 1.19 2.06 13.89
N TYR A 118 -0.12 2.26 13.70
CA TYR A 118 -1.09 1.17 13.77
C TYR A 118 -0.90 0.13 12.67
N PHE A 119 -0.26 0.51 11.57
CA PHE A 119 0.17 -0.41 10.53
C PHE A 119 0.92 -1.64 11.06
N ASP A 120 1.77 -1.47 12.08
CA ASP A 120 2.63 -2.54 12.62
C ASP A 120 1.84 -3.59 13.41
N ILE A 121 0.60 -3.30 13.81
CA ILE A 121 -0.21 -4.15 14.68
C ILE A 121 -1.60 -4.49 14.12
N ASP A 122 -2.05 -3.81 13.06
CA ASP A 122 -3.39 -3.98 12.51
C ASP A 122 -3.55 -5.37 11.85
N PRO A 123 -4.39 -6.27 12.43
CA PRO A 123 -4.58 -7.61 11.90
C PRO A 123 -5.19 -7.61 10.50
N ARG A 124 -5.97 -6.58 10.16
CA ARG A 124 -6.59 -6.43 8.83
C ARG A 124 -5.53 -6.21 7.77
N MET A 125 -4.51 -5.37 8.06
CA MET A 125 -3.38 -5.14 7.17
C MET A 125 -2.54 -6.41 7.01
N ALA A 126 -2.23 -7.07 8.13
CA ALA A 126 -1.47 -8.31 8.13
C ALA A 126 -2.17 -9.41 7.32
N PHE A 127 -3.48 -9.55 7.47
CA PHE A 127 -4.30 -10.50 6.73
C PHE A 127 -4.36 -10.17 5.24
N ALA A 128 -4.74 -8.93 4.89
CA ALA A 128 -4.88 -8.49 3.50
C ALA A 128 -3.55 -8.64 2.74
N CYS A 129 -2.41 -8.52 3.41
CA CYS A 129 -1.09 -8.73 2.83
C CYS A 129 -0.73 -10.19 2.53
N ARG A 130 -1.48 -11.17 3.05
CA ARG A 130 -1.19 -12.60 2.94
C ARG A 130 -2.25 -13.40 2.20
N HIS A 131 -3.47 -12.87 2.12
CA HIS A 131 -4.63 -13.57 1.61
C HIS A 131 -5.39 -12.72 0.59
N ASP A 132 -5.86 -13.37 -0.46
CA ASP A 132 -6.61 -12.73 -1.55
C ASP A 132 -8.13 -12.77 -1.33
N TRP A 133 -8.62 -13.54 -0.34
CA TRP A 133 -10.04 -13.59 -0.01
C TRP A 133 -10.40 -12.55 1.08
N PRO A 134 -11.68 -12.14 1.18
CA PRO A 134 -12.11 -11.15 2.17
C PRO A 134 -12.08 -11.65 3.61
N LEU A 135 -11.55 -10.81 4.50
CA LEU A 135 -11.73 -10.90 5.95
C LEU A 135 -12.94 -10.07 6.35
N VAL A 136 -13.94 -10.72 6.94
CA VAL A 136 -15.00 -10.03 7.70
C VAL A 136 -14.49 -9.83 9.13
N TRP A 137 -14.63 -8.62 9.66
CA TRP A 137 -14.08 -8.27 10.97
C TRP A 137 -15.01 -7.38 11.79
N ASP A 138 -14.82 -7.44 13.09
CA ASP A 138 -15.29 -6.52 14.12
C ASP A 138 -14.25 -6.46 15.26
N HIS A 139 -14.44 -5.60 16.25
CA HIS A 139 -13.44 -5.44 17.32
C HIS A 139 -13.22 -6.71 18.15
N GLU A 140 -14.24 -7.55 18.32
CA GLU A 140 -14.12 -8.82 19.04
C GLU A 140 -13.21 -9.79 18.27
N THR A 141 -13.47 -9.98 16.98
CA THR A 141 -12.65 -10.87 16.13
C THR A 141 -11.22 -10.35 15.96
N LEU A 142 -11.00 -9.03 15.88
CA LEU A 142 -9.66 -8.45 15.80
C LEU A 142 -8.86 -8.58 17.10
N ALA A 143 -9.53 -8.55 18.25
CA ALA A 143 -8.91 -8.71 19.57
C ALA A 143 -8.75 -10.17 20.01
N ALA A 144 -9.34 -11.13 19.27
CA ALA A 144 -9.40 -12.53 19.66
C ALA A 144 -8.03 -13.24 19.65
N GLU A 145 -7.06 -12.76 18.87
CA GLU A 145 -5.70 -13.32 18.87
C GLU A 145 -4.84 -12.65 19.94
N PRO A 146 -4.49 -13.34 21.05
CA PRO A 146 -3.64 -12.77 22.08
C PRO A 146 -2.25 -12.51 21.51
N THR A 147 -1.77 -11.27 21.66
CA THR A 147 -0.40 -10.94 21.22
C THR A 147 0.64 -11.43 22.22
N ILE A 148 1.86 -11.62 21.72
CA ILE A 148 2.97 -12.28 22.44
C ILE A 148 3.40 -11.50 23.70
N THR A 149 3.15 -10.18 23.78
CA THR A 149 3.63 -9.33 24.88
C THR A 149 2.53 -8.43 25.45
N ALA A 150 2.67 -8.06 26.73
CA ALA A 150 1.76 -7.10 27.38
C ALA A 150 1.76 -5.72 26.69
N GLU A 151 2.92 -5.28 26.18
CA GLU A 151 3.04 -4.03 25.43
C GLU A 151 2.26 -4.09 24.11
N SER A 152 2.39 -5.20 23.36
CA SER A 152 1.64 -5.44 22.13
C SER A 152 0.13 -5.46 22.39
N ASN A 153 -0.32 -6.08 23.49
CA ASN A 153 -1.73 -6.07 23.88
C ASN A 153 -2.22 -4.65 24.21
N ALA A 154 -1.43 -3.86 24.95
CA ALA A 154 -1.79 -2.47 25.25
C ALA A 154 -1.85 -1.59 23.98
N ARG A 155 -0.97 -1.83 23.00
CA ARG A 155 -1.05 -1.15 21.68
C ARG A 155 -2.29 -1.57 20.90
N MET A 156 -2.63 -2.87 20.92
CA MET A 156 -3.84 -3.38 20.27
C MET A 156 -5.11 -2.76 20.88
N GLN A 157 -5.20 -2.68 22.21
CA GLN A 157 -6.34 -2.05 22.88
C GLN A 157 -6.49 -0.57 22.48
N ARG A 158 -5.39 0.20 22.47
CA ARG A 158 -5.43 1.59 21.99
C ARG A 158 -5.86 1.72 20.53
N PHE A 159 -5.44 0.79 19.67
CA PHE A 159 -5.89 0.76 18.29
C PHE A 159 -7.42 0.55 18.19
N ILE A 160 -7.97 -0.38 18.96
CA ILE A 160 -9.41 -0.63 19.02
C ILE A 160 -10.17 0.59 19.56
N GLU A 161 -9.70 1.20 20.65
CA GLU A 161 -10.29 2.42 21.24
C GLU A 161 -10.31 3.59 20.25
N ASP A 162 -9.19 3.87 19.58
CA ASP A 162 -9.11 4.94 18.58
C ASP A 162 -9.99 4.63 17.35
N ALA A 163 -10.03 3.36 16.93
CA ALA A 163 -10.89 2.90 15.83
C ALA A 163 -12.37 3.06 16.18
N GLU A 164 -12.75 2.77 17.42
CA GLU A 164 -14.10 2.99 17.94
C GLU A 164 -14.45 4.48 17.96
N GLY A 165 -13.53 5.33 18.44
CA GLY A 165 -13.72 6.78 18.55
C GLY A 165 -14.00 7.47 17.21
N CYS A 166 -13.56 6.90 16.09
CA CYS A 166 -13.88 7.39 14.75
C CYS A 166 -14.98 6.60 14.01
N GLY A 167 -15.63 5.65 14.69
CA GLY A 167 -16.76 4.90 14.15
C GLY A 167 -16.36 3.77 13.18
N THR A 168 -15.15 3.23 13.30
CA THR A 168 -14.71 2.05 12.54
C THR A 168 -14.81 0.80 13.42
N ARG A 169 -15.97 0.15 13.43
CA ARG A 169 -16.28 -0.91 14.42
C ARG A 169 -16.42 -2.32 13.84
N SER A 170 -16.96 -2.42 12.62
CA SER A 170 -16.99 -3.67 11.84
C SER A 170 -16.71 -3.38 10.39
N GLY A 171 -16.39 -4.40 9.59
CA GLY A 171 -16.04 -4.18 8.22
C GLY A 171 -15.60 -5.39 7.43
N ILE A 172 -15.06 -5.10 6.25
CA ILE A 172 -14.42 -6.06 5.37
C ILE A 172 -13.03 -5.54 5.03
N ALA A 173 -12.02 -6.41 5.00
CA ALA A 173 -10.68 -6.11 4.53
C ALA A 173 -10.20 -7.16 3.54
N PHE A 174 -9.55 -6.75 2.44
CA PHE A 174 -8.90 -7.68 1.51
C PHE A 174 -7.73 -7.03 0.79
N GLY A 175 -6.85 -7.87 0.27
CA GLY A 175 -5.73 -7.49 -0.56
C GLY A 175 -5.95 -7.78 -2.03
N LEU A 176 -5.26 -7.04 -2.89
CA LEU A 176 -5.11 -7.34 -4.32
C LEU A 176 -3.63 -7.22 -4.68
N VAL A 177 -3.09 -8.28 -5.27
CA VAL A 177 -1.72 -8.29 -5.80
C VAL A 177 -1.75 -7.88 -7.26
N ASP A 178 -0.99 -6.86 -7.61
CA ASP A 178 -0.77 -6.50 -9.01
C ASP A 178 0.27 -7.44 -9.64
N PRO A 179 -0.08 -8.25 -10.67
CA PRO A 179 0.86 -9.16 -11.30
C PRO A 179 2.11 -8.44 -11.82
N GLY A 180 3.30 -8.96 -11.51
CA GLY A 180 4.57 -8.35 -11.92
C GLY A 180 4.94 -7.06 -11.15
N SER A 181 4.20 -6.71 -10.09
CA SER A 181 4.50 -5.58 -9.23
C SER A 181 4.93 -6.01 -7.82
N LEU A 182 5.68 -5.14 -7.15
CA LEU A 182 5.93 -5.24 -5.70
C LEU A 182 4.87 -4.52 -4.88
N GLU A 183 3.92 -3.87 -5.56
CA GLU A 183 2.84 -3.14 -4.96
C GLU A 183 1.68 -4.08 -4.63
N HIS A 184 1.21 -3.98 -3.40
CA HIS A 184 0.07 -4.70 -2.86
C HIS A 184 -1.00 -3.69 -2.50
N SER A 185 -2.19 -3.84 -3.04
CA SER A 185 -3.29 -2.94 -2.74
C SER A 185 -4.10 -3.52 -1.59
N VAL A 186 -4.40 -2.73 -0.56
CA VAL A 186 -5.27 -3.13 0.56
C VAL A 186 -6.50 -2.24 0.55
N ILE A 187 -7.65 -2.90 0.66
CA ILE A 187 -8.97 -2.29 0.63
C ILE A 187 -9.66 -2.62 1.94
N ILE A 188 -10.13 -1.60 2.66
CA ILE A 188 -10.86 -1.75 3.91
C ILE A 188 -12.16 -0.95 3.85
N PHE A 189 -13.26 -1.65 4.01
CA PHE A 189 -14.59 -1.11 4.28
C PHE A 189 -14.81 -1.10 5.78
N SER A 190 -15.36 -0.01 6.32
CA SER A 190 -15.71 0.06 7.75
C SER A 190 -17.11 0.63 7.95
N SER A 191 -17.78 0.16 9.00
CA SER A 191 -19.11 0.58 9.43
C SER A 191 -19.07 0.97 10.90
N VAL A 192 -19.99 1.87 11.28
CA VAL A 192 -20.29 2.23 12.67
C VAL A 192 -21.04 1.11 13.43
N ASN A 193 -21.50 0.08 12.74
CA ASN A 193 -22.13 -1.08 13.35
C ASN A 193 -21.09 -1.86 14.18
N PRO A 194 -21.36 -2.15 15.47
CA PRO A 194 -20.37 -2.75 16.36
C PRO A 194 -20.08 -4.24 16.09
N THR A 195 -20.98 -4.93 15.38
CA THR A 195 -20.85 -6.35 15.10
C THR A 195 -20.78 -6.61 13.60
N SER A 196 -20.15 -7.71 13.22
CA SER A 196 -20.04 -8.14 11.83
C SER A 196 -21.20 -9.00 11.31
N GLY A 197 -22.15 -9.40 12.17
CA GLY A 197 -23.21 -10.36 11.83
C GLY A 197 -24.20 -9.92 10.74
N TRP A 198 -24.24 -8.63 10.40
CA TRP A 198 -25.03 -8.11 9.27
C TRP A 198 -24.34 -8.30 7.90
N ILE A 199 -23.04 -8.59 7.90
CA ILE A 199 -22.20 -8.75 6.72
C ILE A 199 -22.34 -10.19 6.21
N ASN A 200 -23.40 -10.44 5.45
CA ASN A 200 -23.60 -11.74 4.77
C ASN A 200 -22.87 -11.79 3.41
N ASP A 201 -22.88 -12.95 2.76
CA ASP A 201 -22.20 -13.19 1.47
C ASP A 201 -22.58 -12.19 0.36
N ARG A 202 -23.83 -11.70 0.37
CA ARG A 202 -24.26 -10.67 -0.58
C ARG A 202 -23.54 -9.35 -0.32
N VAL A 203 -23.46 -8.92 0.93
CA VAL A 203 -22.71 -7.70 1.32
C VAL A 203 -21.23 -7.87 0.99
N VAL A 204 -20.65 -9.04 1.25
CA VAL A 204 -19.26 -9.35 0.90
C VAL A 204 -19.02 -9.23 -0.60
N GLY A 205 -19.86 -9.87 -1.42
CA GLY A 205 -19.74 -9.81 -2.88
C GLY A 205 -19.90 -8.39 -3.44
N GLN A 206 -20.82 -7.60 -2.88
CA GLN A 206 -21.00 -6.19 -3.28
C GLN A 206 -19.80 -5.31 -2.90
N ALA A 207 -19.27 -5.46 -1.69
CA ALA A 207 -18.08 -4.74 -1.24
C ALA A 207 -16.84 -5.13 -2.07
N TYR A 208 -16.68 -6.42 -2.36
CA TYR A 208 -15.58 -6.91 -3.17
C TYR A 208 -15.64 -6.34 -4.60
N ALA A 209 -16.81 -6.36 -5.25
CA ALA A 209 -16.99 -5.77 -6.58
C ALA A 209 -16.73 -4.25 -6.59
N LEU A 210 -17.22 -3.52 -5.57
CA LEU A 210 -16.95 -2.09 -5.42
C LEU A 210 -15.45 -1.82 -5.25
N GLY A 211 -14.77 -2.56 -4.37
CA GLY A 211 -13.34 -2.42 -4.14
C GLY A 211 -12.50 -2.75 -5.37
N LEU A 212 -12.88 -3.76 -6.15
CA LEU A 212 -12.25 -4.08 -7.44
C LEU A 212 -12.40 -2.94 -8.45
N GLY A 213 -13.59 -2.34 -8.56
CA GLY A 213 -13.81 -1.23 -9.50
C GLY A 213 -13.05 0.04 -9.11
N VAL A 214 -12.99 0.35 -7.80
CA VAL A 214 -12.14 1.44 -7.28
C VAL A 214 -10.66 1.15 -7.55
N HIS A 215 -10.21 -0.08 -7.30
CA HIS A 215 -8.84 -0.49 -7.60
C HIS A 215 -8.52 -0.34 -9.08
N ALA A 216 -9.39 -0.80 -9.99
CA ALA A 216 -9.19 -0.67 -11.43
C ALA A 216 -9.05 0.79 -11.88
N PHE A 217 -9.89 1.68 -11.34
CA PHE A 217 -9.78 3.13 -11.59
C PHE A 217 -8.42 3.68 -11.11
N LEU A 218 -8.03 3.41 -9.86
CA LEU A 218 -6.80 3.93 -9.28
C LEU A 218 -5.54 3.34 -9.95
N ALA A 219 -5.55 2.04 -10.25
CA ALA A 219 -4.47 1.37 -10.96
C ALA A 219 -4.25 1.97 -12.35
N GLY A 220 -5.33 2.24 -13.10
CA GLY A 220 -5.25 2.91 -14.41
C GLY A 220 -4.63 4.31 -14.32
N GLN A 221 -5.04 5.12 -13.33
CA GLN A 221 -4.47 6.44 -13.09
C GLN A 221 -2.97 6.37 -12.76
N MET A 222 -2.58 5.41 -11.92
CA MET A 222 -1.19 5.25 -11.49
C MET A 222 -0.28 4.67 -12.57
N ALA A 223 -0.77 3.73 -13.38
CA ALA A 223 -0.01 3.16 -14.50
C ALA A 223 0.42 4.23 -15.50
N SER A 224 -0.43 5.25 -15.72
CA SER A 224 -0.10 6.40 -16.57
C SER A 224 1.08 7.25 -16.05
N MET A 225 1.45 7.09 -14.77
CA MET A 225 2.49 7.87 -14.08
C MET A 225 3.69 7.05 -13.62
N ALA A 226 3.59 5.72 -13.59
CA ALA A 226 4.64 4.86 -13.11
C ALA A 226 5.84 4.91 -14.07
N GLN A 227 6.93 5.55 -13.64
CA GLN A 227 8.22 5.43 -14.32
C GLN A 227 8.90 4.15 -13.83
N THR A 228 8.86 3.10 -14.64
CA THR A 228 9.70 1.91 -14.41
C THR A 228 11.16 2.35 -14.45
N PRO A 229 12.00 2.03 -13.45
CA PRO A 229 13.38 2.47 -13.47
C PRO A 229 14.09 1.96 -14.73
N THR A 230 14.54 2.87 -15.61
CA THR A 230 15.22 2.46 -16.83
C THR A 230 16.61 1.92 -16.49
N LEU A 231 16.79 0.60 -16.60
CA LEU A 231 18.09 -0.06 -16.47
C LEU A 231 18.78 -0.13 -17.83
N SER A 232 20.09 0.13 -17.86
CA SER A 232 20.91 -0.22 -19.02
C SER A 232 21.00 -1.74 -19.18
N ASP A 233 21.34 -2.21 -20.38
CA ASP A 233 21.49 -3.65 -20.65
C ASP A 233 22.50 -4.30 -19.70
N LEU A 234 23.58 -3.59 -19.40
CA LEU A 234 24.56 -4.03 -18.41
C LEU A 234 23.95 -4.15 -17.01
N GLN A 235 23.18 -3.17 -16.57
CA GLN A 235 22.52 -3.22 -15.27
C GLN A 235 21.50 -4.36 -15.20
N ARG A 236 20.76 -4.64 -16.28
CA ARG A 236 19.87 -5.80 -16.36
C ARG A 236 20.63 -7.13 -16.24
N ARG A 237 21.75 -7.27 -16.95
CA ARG A 237 22.59 -8.48 -16.86
C ARG A 237 23.14 -8.70 -15.44
N ILE A 238 23.65 -7.64 -14.80
CA ILE A 238 24.11 -7.70 -13.40
C ILE A 238 22.97 -8.08 -12.45
N LEU A 239 21.77 -7.54 -12.68
CA LEU A 239 20.60 -7.82 -11.86
C LEU A 239 20.13 -9.28 -12.02
N ASN A 240 20.11 -9.80 -13.26
CA ASN A 240 19.76 -11.20 -13.53
C ASN A 240 20.74 -12.17 -12.87
N PHE A 241 22.06 -11.95 -13.00
CA PHE A 241 23.04 -12.78 -12.31
C PHE A 241 22.92 -12.70 -10.78
N THR A 242 22.56 -11.53 -10.26
CA THR A 242 22.28 -11.35 -8.83
C THR A 242 21.04 -12.13 -8.39
N ALA A 243 19.98 -12.17 -9.20
CA ALA A 243 18.80 -13.00 -8.97
C ALA A 243 19.13 -14.50 -8.99
N SER A 244 20.04 -14.92 -9.88
CA SER A 244 20.55 -16.30 -9.95
C SER A 244 21.55 -16.66 -8.84
N GLY A 245 21.84 -15.75 -7.91
CA GLY A 245 22.67 -16.02 -6.73
C GLY A 245 24.18 -15.89 -6.93
N LEU A 246 24.66 -15.42 -8.09
CA LEU A 246 26.10 -15.23 -8.31
C LEU A 246 26.66 -14.17 -7.38
N SER A 247 27.92 -14.32 -6.95
CA SER A 247 28.66 -13.30 -6.20
C SER A 247 29.17 -12.18 -7.11
N ASP A 248 29.53 -11.02 -6.55
CA ASP A 248 30.12 -9.92 -7.33
C ASP A 248 31.40 -10.33 -8.06
N ARG A 249 32.15 -11.32 -7.52
CA ARG A 249 33.35 -11.86 -8.15
C ARG A 249 33.01 -12.68 -9.39
N GLU A 250 31.99 -13.52 -9.30
CA GLU A 250 31.53 -14.33 -10.44
C GLU A 250 30.88 -13.45 -11.51
N ILE A 251 30.10 -12.45 -11.12
CA ILE A 251 29.53 -11.46 -12.04
C ILE A 251 30.64 -10.70 -12.78
N ALA A 252 31.69 -10.28 -12.05
CA ALA A 252 32.85 -9.61 -12.63
C ALA A 252 33.54 -10.50 -13.68
N GLN A 253 33.70 -11.80 -13.40
CA GLN A 253 34.25 -12.77 -14.34
C GLN A 253 33.35 -12.96 -15.57
N GLN A 254 32.04 -13.15 -15.37
CA GLN A 254 31.06 -13.36 -16.45
C GLN A 254 30.93 -12.16 -17.39
N LEU A 255 31.11 -10.94 -16.87
CA LEU A 255 30.97 -9.70 -17.61
C LEU A 255 32.31 -9.09 -18.04
N ASN A 256 33.43 -9.79 -17.81
CA ASN A 256 34.79 -9.33 -18.08
C ASN A 256 35.06 -7.90 -17.55
N MET A 257 34.78 -7.67 -16.27
CA MET A 257 34.93 -6.38 -15.60
C MET A 257 35.55 -6.52 -14.21
N SER A 258 35.97 -5.40 -13.61
CA SER A 258 36.46 -5.41 -12.23
C SER A 258 35.31 -5.56 -11.23
N ARG A 259 35.62 -6.14 -10.06
CA ARG A 259 34.66 -6.21 -8.92
C ARG A 259 34.20 -4.82 -8.47
N SER A 260 35.07 -3.81 -8.53
CA SER A 260 34.72 -2.43 -8.21
C SER A 260 33.69 -1.83 -9.18
N ASN A 261 33.74 -2.21 -10.46
CA ASN A 261 32.76 -1.79 -11.46
C ASN A 261 31.39 -2.46 -11.22
N VAL A 262 31.38 -3.75 -10.87
CA VAL A 262 30.14 -4.45 -10.44
C VAL A 262 29.51 -3.76 -9.23
N ASP A 263 30.30 -3.45 -8.19
CA ASP A 263 29.79 -2.76 -6.99
C ASP A 263 29.22 -1.37 -7.32
N TYR A 264 29.87 -0.62 -8.20
CA TYR A 264 29.35 0.66 -8.68
C TYR A 264 27.97 0.52 -9.31
N HIS A 265 27.81 -0.41 -10.27
CA HIS A 265 26.52 -0.66 -10.91
C HIS A 265 25.47 -1.17 -9.91
N MET A 266 25.84 -2.05 -8.98
CA MET A 266 24.97 -2.53 -7.91
C MET A 266 24.46 -1.39 -7.03
N ARG A 267 25.30 -0.41 -6.67
CA ARG A 267 24.87 0.80 -5.94
C ARG A 267 23.88 1.63 -6.74
N GLN A 268 24.11 1.81 -8.04
CA GLN A 268 23.17 2.54 -8.91
C GLN A 268 21.83 1.81 -9.03
N ILE A 269 21.84 0.49 -9.20
CA ILE A 269 20.63 -0.33 -9.28
C ILE A 269 19.86 -0.24 -7.95
N ARG A 270 20.54 -0.42 -6.81
CA ARG A 270 19.92 -0.29 -5.48
C ARG A 270 19.26 1.07 -5.28
N LYS A 271 19.92 2.15 -5.70
CA LYS A 271 19.38 3.52 -5.65
C LYS A 271 18.13 3.66 -6.54
N LYS A 272 18.15 3.12 -7.76
CA LYS A 272 17.01 3.15 -8.69
C LYS A 272 15.77 2.41 -8.15
N TYR A 273 15.97 1.30 -7.44
CA TYR A 273 14.89 0.52 -6.85
C TYR A 273 14.57 0.86 -5.38
N GLY A 274 15.30 1.80 -4.77
CA GLY A 274 15.10 2.18 -3.37
C GLY A 274 15.36 1.05 -2.36
N VAL A 275 16.21 0.08 -2.70
CA VAL A 275 16.54 -1.06 -1.82
C VAL A 275 17.86 -0.82 -1.09
N LEU A 276 17.98 -1.34 0.13
CA LEU A 276 19.09 -1.03 1.03
C LEU A 276 20.33 -1.91 0.76
N ASN A 277 20.11 -3.20 0.46
CA ASN A 277 21.18 -4.18 0.42
C ASN A 277 21.04 -5.18 -0.76
N ARG A 278 22.09 -5.99 -0.97
CA ARG A 278 22.16 -6.98 -2.05
C ARG A 278 21.07 -8.04 -1.95
N VAL A 279 20.74 -8.48 -0.74
CA VAL A 279 19.72 -9.51 -0.49
C VAL A 279 18.34 -9.01 -0.91
N GLN A 280 17.96 -7.80 -0.49
CA GLN A 280 16.74 -7.14 -0.93
C GLN A 280 16.70 -6.96 -2.45
N LEU A 281 17.84 -6.60 -3.06
CA LEU A 281 17.91 -6.46 -4.51
C LEU A 281 17.75 -7.81 -5.23
N ALA A 282 18.37 -8.88 -4.74
CA ALA A 282 18.24 -10.22 -5.30
C ALA A 282 16.80 -10.75 -5.17
N TYR A 283 16.17 -10.55 -4.02
CA TYR A 283 14.75 -10.87 -3.79
C TYR A 283 13.84 -10.11 -4.76
N LEU A 284 14.03 -8.80 -4.87
CA LEU A 284 13.30 -7.94 -5.81
C LEU A 284 13.49 -8.42 -7.25
N ALA A 285 14.71 -8.76 -7.63
CA ALA A 285 15.03 -9.22 -8.97
C ALA A 285 14.36 -10.56 -9.28
N GLY A 286 14.36 -11.49 -8.33
CA GLY A 286 13.64 -12.75 -8.42
C GLY A 286 12.14 -12.54 -8.65
N ARG A 287 11.52 -11.61 -7.91
CA ARG A 287 10.08 -11.33 -8.06
C ARG A 287 9.70 -10.64 -9.38
N LEU A 288 10.57 -9.80 -9.92
CA LEU A 288 10.25 -8.97 -11.09
C LEU A 288 10.68 -9.59 -12.43
N PHE A 289 11.75 -10.40 -12.43
CA PHE A 289 12.43 -10.81 -13.66
C PHE A 289 12.57 -12.33 -13.83
N VAL A 290 12.14 -13.13 -12.85
CA VAL A 290 12.10 -14.59 -12.98
C VAL A 290 10.64 -14.99 -13.21
N VAL A 291 10.29 -15.17 -14.47
CA VAL A 291 9.14 -15.95 -14.95
C VAL A 291 9.68 -17.09 -15.78
#